data_AF-A0A1F5H135-F1
#
_entry.id   AF-A0A1F5H135-F1
#
_cell.length_a   1.000
_cell.length_b   1.000
_cell.length_c   1.000
_cell.angle_alpha   90.00
_cell.angle_beta   90.00
_cell.angle_gamma   90.00
#
_symmetry.space_group_name_H-M   'P 1'
#
loop_
_entity.id
_entity.type
_entity.pdbx_description
1 polymer ?
#
loop_
_entity_poly.entity_id
_entity_poly.type
_entity_poly.pdbx_seq_one_letter_code
_entity_poly.pdbx_strand_id
1 'polypeptide(L)'
;MKRNFLLISAILIAFVLGVNSARKILSFRGTSEKVSQAEQRLEDLKRENEALKNDLEYKKSNEFKEMEIRNRLGLVKEGETVVIVPKDDDERLTTNDESSLKKSNWEKWKELFFGT
;
A
#
# COMPACT_ATOMS: atom_id res chain seq x y z
N MET A 1 -63.38 12.56 -41.91
CA MET A 1 -62.10 13.32 -41.92
C MET A 1 -61.68 13.83 -40.54
N LYS A 2 -62.53 14.54 -39.79
CA LYS A 2 -62.19 15.10 -38.46
C LYS A 2 -61.72 14.08 -37.42
N ARG A 3 -62.37 12.91 -37.33
CA ARG A 3 -61.98 11.81 -36.39
C ARG A 3 -60.58 11.27 -36.66
N ASN A 4 -60.23 11.03 -37.93
CA ASN A 4 -58.92 10.53 -38.32
C ASN A 4 -57.83 11.59 -38.08
N PHE A 5 -58.14 12.86 -38.31
CA PHE A 5 -57.23 13.97 -37.98
C PHE A 5 -56.94 14.08 -36.48
N LEU A 6 -57.95 13.92 -35.62
CA LEU A 6 -57.77 13.90 -34.17
C LEU A 6 -56.92 12.70 -33.71
N LEU A 7 -57.13 11.52 -34.30
CA LEU A 7 -56.32 10.33 -33.98
C LEU A 7 -54.86 10.49 -34.41
N ILE A 8 -54.61 11.06 -35.60
CA ILE A 8 -53.25 11.33 -36.09
C ILE A 8 -52.56 12.36 -35.19
N SER A 9 -53.25 13.44 -34.81
CA SER A 9 -52.73 14.45 -33.88
C SER A 9 -52.39 13.84 -32.51
N ALA A 10 -53.27 13.01 -31.95
CA ALA A 10 -53.02 12.32 -30.69
C ALA A 10 -51.80 11.39 -30.74
N ILE A 11 -51.63 10.64 -31.84
CA ILE A 11 -50.46 9.80 -32.07
C ILE A 11 -49.17 10.64 -32.18
N LEU A 12 -49.23 11.78 -32.86
CA LEU A 12 -48.08 12.67 -33.03
C LEU A 12 -47.65 13.27 -31.68
N ILE A 13 -48.61 13.70 -30.87
CA ILE A 13 -48.38 14.19 -29.52
C ILE A 13 -47.78 13.07 -28.64
N ALA A 14 -48.35 11.87 -28.68
CA ALA A 14 -47.84 10.73 -27.93
C ALA A 14 -46.41 10.35 -28.35
N PHE A 15 -46.11 10.41 -29.65
CA PHE A 15 -44.77 10.15 -30.18
C PHE A 15 -43.75 11.19 -29.69
N VAL A 16 -44.10 12.48 -29.75
CA VAL A 16 -43.23 13.56 -29.25
C VAL A 16 -42.97 13.41 -27.75
N LEU A 17 -44.00 13.13 -26.95
CA LEU A 17 -43.87 12.89 -25.51
C LEU A 17 -43.03 11.65 -25.20
N GLY A 18 -43.21 10.57 -25.97
CA GLY A 18 -42.44 9.33 -25.84
C GLY A 18 -40.94 9.54 -26.10
N VAL A 19 -40.59 10.21 -27.20
CA VAL A 19 -39.19 10.51 -27.54
C VAL A 19 -38.53 11.41 -26.51
N ASN A 20 -39.25 12.42 -26.00
CA ASN A 20 -38.70 13.37 -25.02
C ASN A 20 -38.46 12.68 -23.66
N SER A 21 -39.40 11.82 -23.25
CA SER A 21 -39.28 11.01 -22.02
C SER A 21 -38.14 10.00 -22.10
N ALA A 22 -37.97 9.33 -23.24
CA ALA A 22 -36.90 8.36 -23.46
C ALA A 22 -35.51 9.02 -23.35
N ARG A 23 -35.32 10.21 -23.96
CA ARG A 23 -34.06 10.96 -23.82
C ARG A 23 -33.77 11.34 -22.37
N LYS A 24 -34.79 11.76 -21.62
CA LYS A 24 -34.64 12.16 -20.22
C LYS A 24 -34.24 11.00 -19.31
N ILE A 25 -34.81 9.81 -19.54
CA ILE A 25 -34.45 8.57 -18.83
C ILE A 25 -32.98 8.19 -19.10
N LEU A 26 -32.53 8.31 -20.34
CA LEU A 26 -31.14 8.00 -20.72
C LEU A 26 -30.16 8.99 -20.11
N SER A 27 -30.49 10.29 -20.10
CA SER A 27 -29.63 11.31 -19.48
C SER A 27 -29.55 11.19 -17.95
N PHE A 28 -30.63 10.75 -17.30
CA PHE A 28 -30.67 10.62 -15.84
C PHE A 28 -29.71 9.55 -15.32
N ARG A 29 -29.55 8.44 -16.06
CA ARG A 29 -28.58 7.40 -15.74
C ARG A 29 -27.14 7.92 -15.76
N GLY A 30 -26.78 8.71 -16.77
CA GLY A 30 -25.45 9.31 -16.87
C GLY A 30 -25.16 10.37 -15.80
N THR A 31 -26.18 11.05 -15.27
CA THR A 31 -26.00 12.02 -14.18
C THR A 31 -25.73 11.32 -12.85
N SER A 32 -26.47 10.26 -12.53
CA SER A 32 -26.26 9.50 -11.28
C SER A 32 -24.88 8.86 -11.22
N GLU A 33 -24.40 8.34 -12.35
CA GLU A 33 -23.06 7.73 -12.42
C GLU A 33 -21.96 8.77 -12.23
N LYS A 34 -22.11 9.97 -12.81
CA LYS A 34 -21.16 11.08 -12.60
C LYS A 34 -21.09 11.53 -11.15
N VAL A 35 -22.24 11.58 -10.45
CA VAL A 35 -22.27 11.92 -9.03
C VAL A 35 -21.57 10.86 -8.21
N SER A 36 -21.87 9.58 -8.44
CA SER A 36 -21.21 8.47 -7.73
C SER A 36 -19.69 8.45 -7.98
N GLN A 37 -19.24 8.65 -9.22
CA GLN A 37 -17.81 8.75 -9.52
C GLN A 37 -17.14 9.96 -8.84
N ALA A 38 -17.83 11.09 -8.75
CA ALA A 38 -17.32 12.28 -8.08
C ALA A 38 -17.22 12.07 -6.56
N GLU A 39 -18.21 11.43 -5.95
CA GLU A 39 -18.20 11.06 -4.52
C GLU A 39 -17.07 10.08 -4.21
N GLN A 40 -16.89 9.05 -5.02
CA GLN A 40 -15.81 8.09 -4.85
C GLN A 40 -14.43 8.76 -4.94
N ARG A 41 -14.21 9.61 -5.95
CA ARG A 41 -12.98 10.40 -6.07
C ARG A 41 -12.75 11.30 -4.85
N LEU A 42 -13.80 11.92 -4.33
CA LEU A 42 -13.69 12.78 -3.16
C LEU A 42 -13.27 11.98 -1.92
N GLU A 43 -13.82 10.79 -1.74
CA GLU A 43 -13.44 9.90 -0.65
C GLU A 43 -11.97 9.43 -0.79
N ASP A 44 -11.56 9.03 -1.98
CA ASP A 44 -10.18 8.60 -2.25
C ASP A 44 -9.18 9.75 -1.99
N LEU A 45 -9.48 10.96 -2.47
CA LEU A 45 -8.65 12.14 -2.21
C LEU A 45 -8.58 12.50 -0.72
N LYS A 46 -9.66 12.29 0.04
CA LYS A 46 -9.65 12.51 1.50
C LYS A 46 -8.71 11.53 2.19
N ARG A 47 -8.81 10.23 1.86
CA ARG A 47 -7.93 9.20 2.42
C ARG A 47 -6.46 9.48 2.08
N GLU A 48 -6.18 9.87 0.84
CA GLU A 48 -4.83 10.24 0.41
C GLU A 48 -4.32 11.47 1.18
N ASN A 49 -5.17 12.48 1.37
CA ASN A 49 -4.80 13.67 2.14
C ASN A 49 -4.47 13.35 3.61
N GLU A 50 -5.26 12.47 4.24
CA GLU A 50 -5.00 12.01 5.60
C GLU A 50 -3.71 11.21 5.71
N ALA A 51 -3.48 10.28 4.77
CA ALA A 51 -2.23 9.52 4.72
C ALA A 51 -1.00 10.42 4.54
N LEU A 52 -1.07 11.40 3.63
CA LEU A 52 0.00 12.36 3.41
C LEU A 52 0.24 13.27 4.62
N LYS A 53 -0.80 13.66 5.35
CA LYS A 53 -0.65 14.41 6.60
C LYS A 53 0.07 13.60 7.67
N ASN A 54 -0.29 12.33 7.83
CA ASN A 54 0.35 11.45 8.80
C ASN A 54 1.83 11.21 8.45
N ASP A 55 2.14 10.99 7.17
CA ASP A 55 3.53 10.85 6.71
C ASP A 55 4.34 12.14 6.94
N LEU A 56 3.73 13.29 6.69
CA LEU A 56 4.36 14.59 6.93
C LEU A 56 4.65 14.79 8.43
N GLU A 57 3.70 14.45 9.30
CA GLU A 57 3.89 14.51 10.76
C GLU A 57 5.00 13.56 11.22
N TYR A 58 5.01 12.32 10.72
CA TYR A 58 6.08 11.36 10.98
C TYR A 58 7.45 11.88 10.54
N LYS A 59 7.57 12.46 9.34
CA LYS A 59 8.82 13.04 8.85
C LYS A 59 9.30 14.26 9.64
N LYS A 60 8.36 15.00 10.26
CA LYS A 60 8.70 16.11 11.17
C LYS A 60 9.15 15.64 12.55
N SER A 61 8.82 14.40 12.93
CA SER A 61 9.16 13.86 14.23
C SER A 61 10.69 13.81 14.44
N ASN A 62 11.10 13.85 15.72
CA ASN A 62 12.50 13.71 16.08
C ASN A 62 13.03 12.30 15.80
N GLU A 63 12.15 11.28 15.79
CA GLU A 63 12.50 9.90 15.46
C GLU A 63 12.95 9.77 14.01
N PHE A 64 12.21 10.36 13.06
CA PHE A 64 12.58 10.34 11.66
C PHE A 64 13.91 11.08 11.41
N LYS A 65 14.10 12.25 12.04
CA LYS A 65 15.38 12.97 11.97
C LYS A 65 16.54 12.13 12.50
N GLU A 66 16.37 11.48 13.65
CA GLU A 66 17.39 10.61 14.23
C GLU A 66 17.70 9.42 13.32
N MET A 67 16.67 8.79 12.76
CA MET A 67 16.81 7.68 11.82
C MET A 67 17.56 8.11 10.55
N GLU A 68 17.24 9.25 9.96
CA GLU A 68 17.98 9.80 8.81
C GLU A 68 19.42 10.17 9.20
N ILE A 69 19.67 10.73 10.38
CA ILE A 69 21.04 11.00 10.87
C ILE A 69 21.84 9.70 10.98
N ARG A 70 21.27 8.66 11.59
CA ARG A 70 21.91 7.33 11.71
C ARG A 70 22.17 6.70 10.34
N ASN A 71 21.18 6.73 9.45
CA ASN A 71 21.26 6.06 8.15
C ASN A 71 22.13 6.79 7.12
N ARG A 72 22.11 8.14 7.12
CA ARG A 72 22.82 8.96 6.12
C ARG A 72 24.21 9.36 6.57
N LEU A 73 24.33 9.74 7.84
CA LEU A 73 25.56 10.31 8.38
C LEU A 73 26.34 9.29 9.21
N GLY A 74 25.73 8.15 9.56
CA GLY A 74 26.34 7.17 10.47
C GLY A 74 26.60 7.73 11.87
N LEU A 75 25.98 8.87 12.21
CA LEU A 75 26.15 9.53 13.48
C LEU A 75 25.17 8.95 14.49
N VAL A 76 25.64 8.83 15.73
CA VAL A 76 24.87 8.34 16.88
C VAL A 76 24.94 9.34 18.02
N LYS A 77 24.04 9.24 18.99
CA LYS A 77 24.03 10.16 20.13
C LYS A 77 25.24 9.94 21.03
N GLU A 78 25.57 10.96 21.82
CA GLU A 78 26.60 10.86 22.86
C GLU A 78 26.25 9.71 23.83
N GLY A 79 27.18 8.75 23.97
CA GLY A 79 27.01 7.55 24.79
C GLY A 79 26.58 6.28 24.02
N GLU A 80 26.26 6.37 22.73
CA GLU A 80 26.00 5.21 21.87
C GLU A 80 27.29 4.76 21.16
N THR A 81 27.50 3.44 21.02
CA THR A 81 28.65 2.86 20.28
C THR A 81 28.16 2.16 19.02
N VAL A 82 28.71 2.55 17.87
CA VAL A 82 28.45 1.88 16.58
C VAL A 82 29.27 0.59 16.53
N VAL A 83 28.58 -0.56 16.51
CA VAL A 83 29.22 -1.86 16.32
C VAL A 83 29.15 -2.21 14.83
N ILE A 84 30.30 -2.24 14.18
CA ILE A 84 30.43 -2.77 12.81
C ILE A 84 30.74 -4.25 12.95
N VAL A 85 29.76 -5.10 12.67
CA VAL A 85 29.99 -6.55 12.57
C VAL A 85 30.72 -6.80 11.26
N PRO A 86 31.95 -7.34 11.28
CA PRO A 86 32.63 -7.76 10.06
C PRO A 86 31.73 -8.73 9.31
N LYS A 87 31.60 -8.55 7.99
CA LYS A 87 31.10 -9.58 7.08
C LYS A 87 32.14 -10.70 6.95
N ASP A 88 32.59 -11.25 8.06
CA ASP A 88 33.29 -12.52 8.08
C ASP A 88 32.20 -13.57 8.27
N ASP A 89 31.70 -14.05 7.14
CA ASP A 89 30.95 -15.29 6.99
C ASP A 89 29.91 -15.56 8.10
N ASP A 90 28.68 -15.08 7.87
CA ASP A 90 27.43 -15.57 8.50
C ASP A 90 27.20 -17.09 8.28
N GLU A 91 28.18 -17.82 7.77
CA GLU A 91 28.20 -19.28 7.81
C GLU A 91 28.70 -19.81 9.16
N ARG A 92 29.50 -19.08 9.95
CA ARG A 92 30.04 -19.63 11.22
C ARG A 92 29.06 -19.62 12.40
N LEU A 93 27.93 -18.92 12.30
CA LEU A 93 26.87 -18.96 13.32
C LEU A 93 25.70 -19.87 12.92
N THR A 94 25.75 -20.50 11.73
CA THR A 94 24.76 -21.49 11.28
C THR A 94 25.36 -22.77 10.68
N THR A 95 26.68 -22.96 10.68
CA THR A 95 27.26 -24.30 10.58
C THR A 95 27.14 -24.96 11.95
N ASN A 96 25.97 -25.54 12.21
CA ASN A 96 25.97 -26.85 12.86
C ASN A 96 26.84 -27.75 11.96
N ASP A 97 28.15 -27.78 12.25
CA ASP A 97 28.97 -28.95 11.99
C ASP A 97 28.28 -30.11 12.72
N GLU A 98 27.32 -30.75 12.05
CA GLU A 98 26.65 -31.96 12.55
C GLU A 98 27.66 -33.09 12.79
N SER A 99 28.90 -32.95 12.28
CA SER A 99 30.05 -33.80 12.59
C SER A 99 30.66 -33.55 13.98
N SER A 100 30.54 -32.32 14.53
CA SER A 100 31.10 -31.92 15.83
C SER A 100 30.18 -32.18 17.03
N LEU A 101 28.90 -32.44 16.76
CA LEU A 101 27.89 -32.82 17.76
C LEU A 101 27.99 -34.30 18.19
N LYS A 102 28.80 -35.12 17.50
CA LYS A 102 29.01 -36.55 17.85
C LYS A 102 30.24 -36.82 18.72
N LYS A 103 31.19 -35.89 18.80
CA LYS A 103 32.40 -36.07 19.62
C LYS A 103 32.13 -35.64 21.06
N SER A 104 32.33 -36.55 22.00
CA SER A 104 32.25 -36.25 23.43
C SER A 104 33.34 -35.27 23.84
N ASN A 105 33.09 -34.46 24.88
CA ASN A 105 34.00 -33.37 25.28
C ASN A 105 35.44 -33.84 25.51
N TRP A 106 35.66 -35.07 25.99
CA TRP A 106 37.00 -35.61 26.23
C TRP A 106 37.78 -35.92 24.94
N GLU A 107 37.09 -36.30 23.86
CA GLU A 107 37.72 -36.58 22.57
C GLU A 107 38.28 -35.29 21.97
N LYS A 108 37.54 -34.18 22.15
CA LYS A 108 37.98 -32.84 21.78
C LYS A 108 39.23 -32.42 22.55
N TRP A 109 39.27 -32.67 23.86
CA TRP A 109 40.46 -32.38 24.68
C TRP A 109 41.66 -33.24 24.29
N LYS A 110 41.45 -34.52 23.98
CA LYS A 110 42.53 -35.40 23.53
C LYS A 110 43.12 -34.93 22.19
N GLU A 111 42.27 -34.59 21.23
CA GLU A 111 42.68 -34.05 19.93
C GLU A 111 43.46 -32.73 20.10
N LEU A 112 42.97 -31.83 20.95
CA LEU A 112 43.63 -30.55 21.24
C LEU A 112 45.04 -30.70 21.83
N PHE A 113 45.20 -31.63 22.78
CA PHE A 113 46.46 -31.77 23.52
C PHE A 113 47.44 -32.77 22.91
N PHE A 114 46.97 -33.72 22.09
CA PHE A 114 47.81 -34.79 21.54
C PHE A 114 47.77 -34.89 20.01
N GLY A 115 47.02 -34.03 19.32
CA GLY A 115 47.21 -33.69 17.91
C GLY A 115 46.99 -34.82 16.89
N THR A 116 46.15 -35.80 17.19
CA THR A 116 45.73 -36.85 16.24
C THR A 116 44.35 -36.60 15.70
#